data_AF-A0A6N3CAM0-F1
#
_entry.id   AF-A0A6N3CAM0-F1
#
_cell.length_a   1.000
_cell.length_b   1.000
_cell.length_c   1.000
_cell.angle_alpha   90.00
_cell.angle_beta   90.00
_cell.angle_gamma   90.00
#
_symmetry.space_group_name_H-M   'P 1'
#
loop_
_entity.id
_entity.type
_entity.pdbx_description
1 polymer ?
#
loop_
_entity_poly.entity_id
_entity_poly.type
_entity_poly.pdbx_seq_one_letter_code
_entity_poly.pdbx_strand_id
1 'polypeptide(L)'
;MNVNDKKTIVYSRNTVEFVTVAAEFCAYLEQSEGRKCRDFTDTVLKLLPLLYLKAALLEDIEGAEDFLPEAFVSEQDYEFVRLTLSALLGEKDDYLDFCNEGVKFSDEPAVKTISEDLADIYQALKNFVETYRIGLEENMYEAVAEVRNAFALYWGQTLTNAMRALHRVRYSPEDDEDEELDVD
;
A
#
# COMPACT_ATOMS: atom_id res chain seq x y z
N MET A 1 2.37 29.56 -5.03
CA MET A 1 3.46 29.20 -4.12
C MET A 1 4.80 29.62 -4.71
N ASN A 2 5.76 30.06 -3.90
CA ASN A 2 7.11 30.38 -4.39
C ASN A 2 7.95 29.08 -4.52
N VAL A 3 8.99 29.06 -5.35
CA VAL A 3 9.90 27.91 -5.55
C VAL A 3 10.50 27.42 -4.23
N ASN A 4 10.77 28.35 -3.30
CA ASN A 4 11.30 28.04 -1.98
C ASN A 4 10.31 27.26 -1.09
N ASP A 5 9.01 27.45 -1.27
CA ASP A 5 7.97 26.77 -0.51
C ASP A 5 7.84 25.31 -1.00
N LYS A 6 7.85 25.10 -2.32
CA LYS A 6 7.85 23.75 -2.93
C LYS A 6 9.03 22.91 -2.44
N LYS A 7 10.23 23.50 -2.45
CA LYS A 7 11.46 22.85 -1.98
C LYS A 7 11.37 22.48 -0.49
N THR A 8 10.76 23.33 0.33
CA THR A 8 10.58 23.06 1.76
C THR A 8 9.70 21.84 2.00
N ILE A 9 8.65 21.66 1.19
CA ILE A 9 7.70 20.54 1.31
C ILE A 9 8.32 19.22 0.86
N VAL A 10 8.99 19.22 -0.30
CA VAL A 10 9.62 18.02 -0.88
C VAL A 10 10.68 17.41 0.05
N TYR A 11 11.44 18.26 0.75
CA TYR A 11 12.46 17.83 1.69
C TYR A 11 12.02 17.97 3.16
N SER A 12 10.72 18.13 3.41
CA SER A 12 10.21 18.18 4.77
C SER A 12 10.51 16.85 5.47
N ARG A 13 10.67 16.91 6.79
CA ARG A 13 10.91 15.70 7.59
C ARG A 13 9.84 14.64 7.36
N ASN A 14 8.56 15.04 7.35
CA ASN A 14 7.45 14.11 7.17
C ASN A 14 7.48 13.47 5.78
N THR A 15 7.79 14.26 4.74
CA THR A 15 7.92 13.76 3.37
C THR A 15 9.05 12.74 3.24
N VAL A 16 10.24 13.05 3.77
CA VAL A 16 11.40 12.12 3.70
C VAL A 16 11.14 10.84 4.50
N GLU A 17 10.54 10.95 5.69
CA GLU A 17 10.15 9.78 6.48
C GLU A 17 9.09 8.93 5.75
N PHE A 18 8.13 9.54 5.06
CA PHE A 18 7.14 8.83 4.24
C PHE A 18 7.78 8.12 3.06
N VAL A 19 8.65 8.81 2.29
CA VAL A 19 9.40 8.21 1.17
C VAL A 19 10.18 6.97 1.64
N THR A 20 10.81 7.05 2.81
CA THR A 20 11.55 5.92 3.38
C THR A 20 10.63 4.73 3.65
N VAL A 21 9.50 4.95 4.33
CA VAL A 21 8.56 3.86 4.66
C VAL A 21 7.90 3.29 3.40
N ALA A 22 7.56 4.13 2.42
CA ALA A 22 7.01 3.71 1.14
C ALA A 22 8.01 2.84 0.35
N ALA A 23 9.28 3.25 0.30
CA ALA A 23 10.34 2.49 -0.37
C ALA A 23 10.58 1.13 0.30
N GLU A 24 10.64 1.08 1.63
CA GLU A 24 10.75 -0.17 2.38
C GLU A 24 9.55 -1.10 2.16
N PHE A 25 8.34 -0.55 2.13
CA PHE A 25 7.13 -1.32 1.82
C PHE A 25 7.18 -1.92 0.41
N CYS A 26 7.50 -1.12 -0.62
CA CYS A 26 7.64 -1.61 -1.98
C CYS A 26 8.71 -2.72 -2.08
N ALA A 27 9.90 -2.48 -1.52
CA ALA A 27 10.98 -3.46 -1.54
C ALA A 27 10.61 -4.75 -0.81
N TYR A 28 9.84 -4.66 0.28
CA TYR A 28 9.38 -5.83 1.02
C TYR A 28 8.44 -6.70 0.18
N LEU A 29 7.47 -6.09 -0.51
CA LEU A 29 6.53 -6.82 -1.37
C LEU A 29 7.24 -7.45 -2.58
N GLU A 30 8.14 -6.71 -3.23
CA GLU A 30 8.96 -7.20 -4.36
C GLU A 30 9.81 -8.44 -3.98
N GLN A 31 10.15 -8.60 -2.70
CA GLN A 31 10.99 -9.68 -2.17
C GLN A 31 10.17 -10.71 -1.37
N SER A 32 8.87 -10.83 -1.64
CA SER A 32 7.98 -11.73 -0.88
C SER A 32 8.01 -13.18 -1.36
N GLU A 33 8.57 -13.46 -2.54
CA GLU A 33 8.70 -14.82 -3.07
C GLU A 33 9.45 -15.74 -2.09
N GLY A 34 8.87 -16.91 -1.80
CA GLY A 34 9.47 -17.92 -0.92
C GLY A 34 9.38 -17.62 0.59
N ARG A 35 8.72 -16.54 1.02
CA ARG A 35 8.48 -16.26 2.44
C ARG A 35 7.37 -17.13 3.01
N LYS A 36 7.42 -17.41 4.31
CA LYS A 36 6.32 -18.03 5.04
C LYS A 36 5.17 -17.04 5.22
N CYS A 37 3.94 -17.50 5.06
CA CYS A 37 2.73 -16.70 5.23
C CYS A 37 2.68 -15.97 6.59
N ARG A 38 3.06 -16.65 7.68
CA ARG A 38 3.12 -16.05 9.02
C ARG A 38 4.13 -14.90 9.15
N ASP A 39 5.35 -15.09 8.66
CA ASP A 39 6.41 -14.07 8.73
C ASP A 39 6.05 -12.85 7.86
N PHE A 40 5.45 -13.13 6.69
CA PHE A 40 4.90 -12.11 5.81
C PHE A 40 3.84 -11.28 6.54
N THR A 41 2.81 -11.94 7.07
CA THR A 41 1.66 -11.29 7.72
C THR A 41 2.10 -10.49 8.95
N ASP A 42 3.00 -11.03 9.79
CA ASP A 42 3.54 -10.35 10.97
C ASP A 42 4.29 -9.06 10.60
N THR A 43 5.03 -9.07 9.49
CA THR A 43 5.78 -7.89 9.03
C THR A 43 4.87 -6.85 8.37
N VAL A 44 3.97 -7.27 7.47
CA VAL A 44 3.05 -6.36 6.78
C VAL A 44 2.12 -5.67 7.78
N LEU A 45 1.66 -6.37 8.82
CA LEU A 45 0.87 -5.77 9.91
C LEU A 45 1.60 -4.70 10.73
N LYS A 46 2.93 -4.60 10.63
CA LYS A 46 3.74 -3.52 11.22
C LYS A 46 3.98 -2.39 10.22
N LEU A 47 4.22 -2.74 8.95
CA LEU A 47 4.48 -1.77 7.89
C LEU A 47 3.25 -0.94 7.54
N LEU A 48 2.08 -1.56 7.37
CA LEU A 48 0.85 -0.85 6.97
C LEU A 48 0.44 0.27 7.94
N PRO A 49 0.34 0.07 9.27
CA PRO A 49 0.01 1.17 10.17
C PRO A 49 1.07 2.27 10.22
N LEU A 50 2.36 1.93 10.08
CA LEU A 50 3.43 2.94 10.00
C LEU A 50 3.30 3.77 8.72
N LEU A 51 3.06 3.11 7.59
CA LEU A 51 2.82 3.74 6.28
C LEU A 51 1.61 4.68 6.34
N TYR A 52 0.50 4.21 6.90
CA TYR A 52 -0.71 5.02 7.11
C TYR A 52 -0.41 6.28 7.94
N LEU A 53 0.29 6.11 9.07
CA LEU A 53 0.68 7.24 9.92
C LEU A 53 1.54 8.24 9.16
N LYS A 54 2.52 7.79 8.37
CA LYS A 54 3.39 8.69 7.61
C LYS A 54 2.64 9.42 6.49
N ALA A 55 1.73 8.74 5.81
CA ALA A 55 0.88 9.35 4.80
C ALA A 55 -0.02 10.45 5.38
N ALA A 56 -0.63 10.18 6.54
CA ALA A 56 -1.48 11.13 7.24
C ALA A 56 -0.72 12.38 7.75
N LEU A 57 0.61 12.29 7.88
CA LEU A 57 1.49 13.39 8.32
C LEU A 57 2.05 14.23 7.16
N LEU A 58 1.79 13.85 5.90
CA LEU A 58 2.14 14.68 4.76
C LEU A 58 1.45 16.05 4.86
N GLU A 59 1.99 17.06 4.17
CA GLU A 59 1.33 18.36 4.07
C GLU A 59 0.17 18.31 3.08
N ASP A 60 -0.89 19.07 3.35
CA ASP A 60 -2.02 19.21 2.44
C ASP A 60 -1.71 20.26 1.40
N ILE A 61 -1.48 19.81 0.17
CA ILE A 61 -1.01 20.67 -0.90
C ILE A 61 -1.82 20.42 -2.16
N GLU A 62 -2.08 21.51 -2.87
CA GLU A 62 -2.70 21.45 -4.20
C GLU A 62 -1.59 21.24 -5.23
N GLY A 63 -1.75 20.18 -6.03
CA GLY A 63 -0.97 19.94 -7.24
C GLY A 63 -1.57 20.66 -8.45
N ALA A 64 -0.85 20.65 -9.56
CA ALA A 64 -1.33 21.16 -10.83
C ALA A 64 -2.42 20.25 -11.43
N GLU A 65 -3.53 20.83 -11.88
CA GLU A 65 -4.66 20.08 -12.45
C GLU A 65 -4.28 19.28 -13.72
N ASP A 66 -3.27 19.73 -14.46
CA ASP A 66 -2.80 19.11 -15.69
C ASP A 66 -1.54 18.23 -15.49
N PHE A 67 -1.11 18.02 -14.25
CA PHE A 67 -0.02 17.11 -13.96
C PHE A 67 -0.46 15.67 -14.26
N LEU A 68 0.34 14.98 -15.08
CA LEU A 68 0.17 13.57 -15.37
C LEU A 68 1.31 12.82 -14.69
N PRO A 69 1.04 12.08 -13.59
CA PRO A 69 2.04 11.26 -12.94
C PRO A 69 2.63 10.24 -13.92
N GLU A 70 3.95 10.08 -13.87
CA GLU A 70 4.60 9.01 -14.61
C GLU A 70 4.18 7.65 -14.03
N ALA A 71 3.70 6.76 -14.89
CA ALA A 71 3.38 5.39 -14.53
C ALA A 71 4.63 4.52 -14.68
N PHE A 72 5.27 4.18 -13.56
CA PHE A 72 6.47 3.33 -13.50
C PHE A 72 6.12 1.85 -13.37
N VAL A 73 5.04 1.55 -12.66
CA VAL A 73 4.53 0.18 -12.52
C VAL A 73 3.79 -0.23 -13.78
N SER A 74 4.34 -1.20 -14.50
CA SER A 74 3.64 -1.83 -15.62
C SER A 74 2.62 -2.86 -15.12
N GLU A 75 1.73 -3.29 -16.01
CA GLU A 75 0.80 -4.40 -15.73
C GLU A 75 1.55 -5.68 -15.34
N GLN A 76 2.74 -5.92 -15.93
CA GLN A 76 3.56 -7.08 -15.58
C GLN A 76 4.14 -6.97 -14.17
N ASP A 77 4.59 -5.78 -13.77
CA ASP A 77 5.10 -5.53 -12.41
C ASP A 77 3.97 -5.68 -11.37
N TYR A 78 2.79 -5.15 -11.69
CA TYR A 78 1.59 -5.28 -10.86
C TYR A 78 1.18 -6.75 -10.68
N GLU A 79 1.02 -7.48 -11.79
CA GLU A 79 0.62 -8.90 -11.74
C GLU A 79 1.67 -9.77 -11.08
N PHE A 80 2.96 -9.46 -11.25
CA PHE A 80 4.03 -10.18 -10.54
C PHE A 80 3.85 -10.07 -9.03
N VAL A 81 3.65 -8.86 -8.49
CA VAL A 81 3.42 -8.65 -7.06
C VAL A 81 2.13 -9.34 -6.64
N ARG A 82 1.01 -9.07 -7.32
CA ARG A 82 -0.31 -9.63 -6.97
C ARG A 82 -0.30 -11.16 -6.92
N LEU A 83 0.21 -11.82 -7.96
CA LEU A 83 0.25 -13.29 -8.02
C LEU A 83 1.22 -13.88 -6.99
N THR A 84 2.35 -13.22 -6.71
CA THR A 84 3.29 -13.66 -5.67
C THR A 84 2.63 -13.64 -4.29
N LEU A 85 1.92 -12.56 -3.96
CA LEU A 85 1.23 -12.43 -2.69
C LEU A 85 0.04 -13.39 -2.58
N SER A 86 -0.71 -13.57 -3.67
CA SER A 86 -1.84 -14.52 -3.71
C SER A 86 -1.36 -15.97 -3.48
N ALA A 87 -0.27 -16.37 -4.14
CA ALA A 87 0.34 -17.69 -3.92
C ALA A 87 0.87 -17.87 -2.49
N LEU A 88 1.39 -16.82 -1.87
CA LEU A 88 1.88 -16.84 -0.50
C LEU A 88 0.76 -16.97 0.53
N LEU A 89 -0.36 -16.28 0.31
CA LEU A 89 -1.52 -16.27 1.21
C LEU A 89 -2.42 -17.50 1.02
N GLY A 90 -2.45 -18.06 -0.19
CA GLY A 90 -3.24 -19.25 -0.53
C GLY A 90 -4.73 -19.00 -0.26
N GLU A 91 -5.37 -19.95 0.43
CA GLU A 91 -6.80 -19.87 0.77
C GLU A 91 -7.14 -18.70 1.71
N LYS A 92 -6.13 -18.06 2.31
CA LYS A 92 -6.28 -16.93 3.24
C LYS A 92 -6.28 -15.57 2.52
N ASP A 93 -6.14 -15.55 1.19
CA ASP A 93 -6.10 -14.31 0.39
C ASP A 93 -7.49 -13.63 0.30
N ASP A 94 -8.56 -14.41 0.28
CA ASP A 94 -9.93 -13.90 0.11
C ASP A 94 -10.51 -13.33 1.41
N TYR A 95 -11.20 -12.20 1.32
CA TYR A 95 -12.02 -11.67 2.41
C TYR A 95 -13.28 -10.95 1.92
N LEU A 96 -14.28 -10.87 2.80
CA LEU A 96 -15.52 -10.15 2.54
C LEU A 96 -15.42 -8.70 2.99
N ASP A 97 -15.62 -7.77 2.05
CA ASP A 97 -15.74 -6.35 2.34
C ASP A 97 -17.21 -5.91 2.36
N PHE A 98 -17.64 -5.42 3.52
CA PHE A 98 -18.99 -4.91 3.75
C PHE A 98 -19.05 -3.38 3.64
N CYS A 99 -17.92 -2.71 3.46
CA CYS A 99 -17.81 -1.25 3.37
C CYS A 99 -18.13 -0.75 1.95
N ASN A 100 -19.35 -1.02 1.48
CA ASN A 100 -19.82 -0.57 0.16
C ASN A 100 -20.48 0.82 0.26
N GLU A 101 -19.70 1.91 0.26
CA GLU A 101 -20.29 3.26 0.11
C GLU A 101 -20.87 3.48 -1.31
N GLY A 102 -20.35 2.76 -2.31
CA GLY A 102 -20.78 2.85 -3.72
C GLY A 102 -22.06 2.07 -4.07
N VAL A 103 -22.54 1.20 -3.17
CA VAL A 103 -23.75 0.41 -3.42
C VAL A 103 -24.75 0.61 -2.28
N LYS A 104 -25.43 1.75 -2.29
CA LYS A 104 -26.60 2.01 -1.43
C LYS A 104 -27.77 1.01 -1.63
N PHE A 105 -27.60 -0.02 -2.47
CA PHE A 105 -28.65 -0.93 -2.92
C PHE A 105 -28.21 -2.41 -3.08
N SER A 106 -27.04 -2.83 -2.59
CA SER A 106 -26.62 -4.24 -2.60
C SER A 106 -26.28 -4.67 -1.17
N ASP A 107 -27.08 -5.59 -0.65
CA ASP A 107 -26.89 -6.23 0.65
C ASP A 107 -25.80 -7.34 0.61
N GLU A 108 -25.23 -7.62 -0.58
CA GLU A 108 -24.20 -8.64 -0.75
C GLU A 108 -22.79 -8.07 -0.52
N PRO A 109 -21.95 -8.72 0.32
CA PRO A 109 -20.56 -8.34 0.49
C PRO A 109 -19.76 -8.54 -0.79
N ALA A 110 -18.82 -7.64 -1.06
CA ALA A 110 -17.86 -7.82 -2.14
C ALA A 110 -16.77 -8.80 -1.70
N VAL A 111 -16.51 -9.83 -2.50
CA VAL A 111 -15.31 -10.66 -2.34
C VAL A 111 -14.11 -9.84 -2.86
N LYS A 112 -13.11 -9.66 -2.01
CA LYS A 112 -11.85 -8.98 -2.32
C LYS A 112 -10.68 -9.89 -1.95
N THR A 113 -9.51 -9.59 -2.49
CA THR A 113 -8.26 -10.29 -2.16
C THR A 113 -7.28 -9.35 -1.46
N ILE A 114 -6.55 -9.86 -0.48
CA ILE A 114 -5.48 -9.11 0.21
C ILE A 114 -4.36 -8.81 -0.80
N SER A 115 -4.07 -9.73 -1.71
CA SER A 115 -3.04 -9.59 -2.73
C SER A 115 -3.32 -8.43 -3.69
N GLU A 116 -4.57 -8.24 -4.14
CA GLU A 116 -4.99 -7.10 -4.96
C GLU A 116 -4.91 -5.79 -4.17
N ASP A 117 -5.44 -5.76 -2.94
CA ASP A 117 -5.35 -4.57 -2.08
C ASP A 117 -3.88 -4.12 -1.88
N LEU A 118 -2.97 -5.06 -1.61
CA LEU A 118 -1.55 -4.76 -1.43
C LEU A 118 -0.87 -4.34 -2.74
N ALA A 119 -1.27 -4.91 -3.89
CA ALA A 119 -0.77 -4.53 -5.21
C ALA A 119 -1.23 -3.12 -5.62
N ASP A 120 -2.47 -2.73 -5.29
CA ASP A 120 -3.01 -1.39 -5.53
C ASP A 120 -2.26 -0.33 -4.72
N ILE A 121 -2.01 -0.61 -3.44
CA ILE A 121 -1.19 0.25 -2.57
C ILE A 121 0.24 0.31 -3.11
N TYR A 122 0.82 -0.83 -3.51
CA TYR A 122 2.16 -0.90 -4.11
C TYR A 122 2.26 -0.01 -5.35
N GLN A 123 1.27 -0.03 -6.25
CA GLN A 123 1.29 0.78 -7.46
C GLN A 123 1.35 2.27 -7.15
N ALA A 124 0.50 2.76 -6.25
CA ALA A 124 0.50 4.17 -5.86
C ALA A 124 1.84 4.61 -5.25
N LEU A 125 2.39 3.79 -4.35
CA LEU A 125 3.64 4.09 -3.65
C LEU A 125 4.87 3.95 -4.54
N LYS A 126 4.92 2.94 -5.40
CA LYS A 126 6.07 2.70 -6.27
C LYS A 126 6.20 3.81 -7.29
N ASN A 127 5.10 4.24 -7.91
CA ASN A 127 5.12 5.39 -8.83
C ASN A 127 5.64 6.66 -8.15
N PHE A 128 5.20 6.90 -6.91
CA PHE A 128 5.68 8.00 -6.08
C PHE A 128 7.18 7.90 -5.76
N VAL A 129 7.64 6.75 -5.26
CA VAL A 129 9.05 6.50 -4.90
C VAL A 129 9.97 6.64 -6.11
N GLU A 130 9.56 6.13 -7.26
CA GLU A 130 10.34 6.22 -8.50
C GLU A 130 10.45 7.67 -8.99
N THR A 131 9.39 8.47 -8.86
CA THR A 131 9.44 9.93 -9.13
C THR A 131 10.44 10.62 -8.20
N TYR A 132 10.45 10.27 -6.91
CA TYR A 132 11.44 10.77 -5.95
C TYR A 132 12.87 10.35 -6.29
N ARG A 133 13.06 9.14 -6.83
CA ARG A 133 14.38 8.65 -7.24
C ARG A 133 14.96 9.44 -8.41
N ILE A 134 14.13 9.93 -9.34
CA ILE A 134 14.56 10.79 -10.46
C ILE A 134 15.10 12.13 -9.95
N GLY A 135 14.48 12.69 -8.89
CA GLY A 135 14.98 13.89 -8.21
C GLY A 135 14.63 15.22 -8.89
N LEU A 136 13.66 15.24 -9.80
CA LEU A 136 13.15 16.49 -10.39
C LEU A 136 12.16 17.14 -9.42
N GLU A 137 12.59 18.24 -8.77
CA GLU A 137 11.86 18.88 -7.66
C GLU A 137 10.41 19.26 -8.00
N GLU A 138 10.15 19.67 -9.24
CA GLU A 138 8.79 19.98 -9.70
C GLU A 138 7.90 18.73 -9.67
N ASN A 139 8.33 17.62 -10.29
CA ASN A 139 7.58 16.37 -10.28
C ASN A 139 7.45 15.78 -8.88
N MET A 140 8.47 15.93 -8.02
CA MET A 140 8.41 15.46 -6.63
C MET A 140 7.33 16.18 -5.82
N TYR A 141 7.15 17.48 -6.03
CA TYR A 141 6.10 18.25 -5.38
C TYR A 141 4.72 17.76 -5.82
N GLU A 142 4.51 17.61 -7.14
CA GLU A 142 3.24 17.13 -7.68
C GLU A 142 2.94 15.69 -7.24
N ALA A 143 3.97 14.83 -7.14
CA ALA A 143 3.82 13.46 -6.64
C ALA A 143 3.40 13.41 -5.15
N VAL A 144 3.82 14.37 -4.31
CA VAL A 144 3.33 14.46 -2.91
C VAL A 144 1.85 14.80 -2.88
N ALA A 145 1.42 15.76 -3.71
CA ALA A 145 0.01 16.13 -3.81
C ALA A 145 -0.82 14.90 -4.26
N GLU A 146 -0.38 14.23 -5.32
CA GLU A 146 -1.08 13.08 -5.89
C GLU A 146 -1.17 11.91 -4.91
N VAL A 147 -0.05 11.47 -4.32
CA VAL A 147 -0.06 10.30 -3.42
C VAL A 147 -0.92 10.55 -2.17
N ARG A 148 -0.97 11.80 -1.69
CA ARG A 148 -1.81 12.22 -0.57
C ARG A 148 -3.29 12.30 -0.95
N ASN A 149 -3.61 12.85 -2.12
CA ASN A 149 -4.99 12.88 -2.61
C ASN A 149 -5.52 11.46 -2.82
N ALA A 150 -4.72 10.62 -3.46
CA ALA A 150 -4.93 9.20 -3.62
C ALA A 150 -5.14 8.47 -2.28
N PHE A 151 -4.39 8.84 -1.24
CA PHE A 151 -4.53 8.27 0.10
C PHE A 151 -5.92 8.54 0.68
N ALA A 152 -6.36 9.79 0.61
CA ALA A 152 -7.65 10.21 1.12
C ALA A 152 -8.82 9.64 0.30
N LEU A 153 -8.63 9.45 -1.01
CA LEU A 153 -9.69 8.99 -1.91
C LEU A 153 -9.83 7.48 -1.99
N TYR A 154 -8.73 6.72 -1.98
CA TYR A 154 -8.77 5.27 -2.21
C TYR A 154 -7.80 4.47 -1.34
N TRP A 155 -6.48 4.60 -1.53
CA TRP A 155 -5.55 3.58 -1.01
C TRP A 155 -5.41 3.60 0.51
N GLY A 156 -5.73 4.72 1.17
CA GLY A 156 -5.80 4.77 2.63
C GLY A 156 -6.91 3.87 3.19
N GLN A 157 -8.06 3.82 2.53
CA GLN A 157 -9.14 2.90 2.92
C GLN A 157 -8.77 1.45 2.58
N THR A 158 -8.23 1.20 1.38
CA THR A 158 -7.70 -0.10 0.95
C THR A 158 -6.71 -0.66 1.97
N LEU A 159 -5.78 0.17 2.46
CA LEU A 159 -4.81 -0.19 3.50
C LEU A 159 -5.49 -0.67 4.78
N THR A 160 -6.50 0.06 5.28
CA THR A 160 -7.18 -0.34 6.52
C THR A 160 -8.00 -1.63 6.35
N ASN A 161 -8.55 -1.88 5.16
CA ASN A 161 -9.24 -3.12 4.83
C ASN A 161 -8.26 -4.30 4.80
N ALA A 162 -7.11 -4.13 4.14
CA ALA A 162 -6.04 -5.13 4.12
C ALA A 162 -5.51 -5.43 5.53
N MET A 163 -5.32 -4.42 6.37
CA MET A 163 -4.93 -4.61 7.79
C MET A 163 -5.95 -5.45 8.56
N ARG A 164 -7.25 -5.20 8.36
CA ARG A 164 -8.33 -5.98 9.00
C ARG A 164 -8.29 -7.44 8.55
N ALA A 165 -8.11 -7.69 7.26
CA ALA A 165 -8.02 -9.03 6.70
C ALA A 165 -6.78 -9.77 7.21
N LEU A 166 -5.58 -9.17 7.10
CA LEU A 166 -4.32 -9.71 7.60
C LEU A 166 -4.34 -9.98 9.12
N HIS A 167 -5.03 -9.15 9.91
CA HIS A 167 -5.17 -9.40 11.33
C HIS A 167 -5.93 -10.71 11.61
N ARG A 168 -6.97 -11.01 10.82
CA ARG A 168 -7.67 -12.30 10.92
C ARG A 168 -6.76 -13.45 10.50
N VAL A 169 -5.99 -13.29 9.42
CA VAL A 169 -5.01 -14.30 8.97
C VAL A 169 -3.93 -14.58 10.01
N ARG A 170 -3.62 -13.61 10.88
CA ARG A 170 -2.56 -13.76 11.89
C ARG A 170 -3.03 -14.36 13.21
N TYR A 171 -4.28 -14.09 13.59
CA TYR A 171 -4.78 -14.32 14.95
C TYR A 171 -6.09 -15.13 14.99
N SER A 172 -6.53 -15.71 13.88
CA SER A 172 -7.71 -16.60 13.90
C SER A 172 -7.35 -17.95 14.54
N PRO A 173 -8.26 -18.55 15.31
CA PRO A 173 -7.99 -19.80 16.03
C PRO A 173 -7.68 -21.02 15.14
N GLU A 174 -8.08 -20.98 13.86
CA GLU A 174 -7.88 -22.07 12.91
C GLU A 174 -6.41 -22.24 12.48
N ASP A 175 -5.55 -21.25 12.77
CA ASP A 175 -4.15 -21.23 12.33
C ASP A 175 -3.16 -21.92 13.30
N ASP A 176 -3.58 -22.26 14.52
CA ASP A 176 -2.71 -22.91 15.51
C ASP A 176 -2.55 -24.43 15.27
N GLU A 177 -3.48 -25.08 14.54
CA GLU A 177 -3.45 -26.53 14.31
C GLU A 177 -2.53 -26.96 13.15
N ASP A 178 -2.36 -26.11 12.12
CA ASP A 178 -1.53 -26.43 10.95
C ASP A 178 -0.02 -26.27 11.22
N GLU A 179 0.39 -25.46 12.20
CA GLU A 179 1.81 -25.26 12.54
C GLU A 179 2.40 -26.36 13.44
N GLU A 180 1.57 -27.13 14.16
CA GLU A 180 2.05 -28.26 14.97
C GLU A 180 2.39 -29.50 14.14
N LEU A 181 1.95 -29.56 12.87
CA LEU A 181 2.15 -30.72 11.99
C LEU A 181 3.45 -30.68 11.16
N ASP A 182 4.16 -29.56 11.15
CA ASP A 182 5.45 -29.38 10.44
C ASP A 182 6.68 -29.60 11.34
N VAL A 183 6.48 -30.20 12.53
CA VAL A 183 7.56 -30.61 13.44
C VAL A 183 7.65 -32.14 13.49
N ASP A 184 8.22 -32.74 12.46
CA ASP A 184 8.84 -34.09 12.50
C ASP A 184 10.08 -34.16 11.58
#